data_AF-A0A2W6C289-F1
#
_entry.id   AF-A0A2W6C289-F1
#
_cell.length_a   1.000
_cell.length_b   1.000
_cell.length_c   1.000
_cell.angle_alpha   90.00
_cell.angle_beta   90.00
_cell.angle_gamma   90.00
#
_symmetry.space_group_name_H-M   'P 1'
#
loop_
_entity.id
_entity.type
_entity.pdbx_description
1 polymer ?
#
loop_
_entity_poly.entity_id
_entity_poly.type
_entity_poly.pdbx_seq_one_letter_code
_entity_poly.pdbx_strand_id
1 'polypeptide(L)'
;MEELLVDVITDGFTLYCCGPKSAPNALVAAYEWEQYVDLLTIQDFDRVTTARVPKRDAVDIFAPEVVVWVYQGPSQQALQALLDLVHPAHPDAPTAEYPAPAGLLVPRAQQRPMTIRPPSPGRAVVRADRLVTAMRGDRAVSVGMAGGMPDPGWSPVE
;
A
#
# COMPACT_ATOMS: atom_id res chain seq x y z
N MET A 1 17.04 -2.26 -3.04
CA MET A 1 16.18 -1.13 -2.62
C MET A 1 15.80 -0.26 -3.80
N GLU A 2 16.78 0.19 -4.59
CA GLU A 2 16.52 1.03 -5.77
C GLU A 2 15.51 0.42 -6.74
N GLU A 3 15.62 -0.88 -7.01
CA GLU A 3 14.68 -1.62 -7.87
C GLU A 3 13.23 -1.55 -7.35
N LEU A 4 13.01 -1.85 -6.06
CA LEU A 4 11.66 -1.77 -5.47
C LEU A 4 11.11 -0.35 -5.39
N LEU A 5 11.97 0.66 -5.26
CA LEU A 5 11.54 2.07 -5.35
C LEU A 5 11.12 2.41 -6.78
N VAL A 6 11.85 1.91 -7.79
CA VAL A 6 11.45 2.00 -9.20
C VAL A 6 10.12 1.28 -9.40
N ASP A 7 9.92 0.11 -8.80
CA ASP A 7 8.65 -0.60 -8.89
C ASP A 7 7.50 0.23 -8.35
N VAL A 8 7.61 0.83 -7.15
CA VAL A 8 6.59 1.74 -6.60
C VAL A 8 6.29 2.92 -7.55
N ILE A 9 7.33 3.53 -8.14
CA ILE A 9 7.14 4.64 -9.10
C ILE A 9 6.43 4.15 -10.37
N THR A 10 6.83 2.99 -10.89
CA THR A 10 6.22 2.42 -12.09
C THR A 10 4.82 1.84 -11.84
N ASP A 11 4.47 1.62 -10.58
CA ASP A 11 3.16 1.17 -10.11
C ASP A 11 2.16 2.31 -9.90
N GLY A 12 2.51 3.52 -10.34
CA GLY A 12 1.56 4.63 -10.45
C GLY A 12 1.46 5.53 -9.23
N PHE A 13 2.41 5.48 -8.30
CA PHE A 13 2.46 6.39 -7.16
C PHE A 13 2.95 7.79 -7.58
N THR A 14 2.39 8.83 -6.96
CA THR A 14 2.92 10.20 -6.98
C THR A 14 4.04 10.31 -5.95
N LEU A 15 5.21 10.81 -6.35
CA LEU A 15 6.36 10.98 -5.47
C LEU A 15 6.54 12.43 -5.03
N TYR A 16 6.75 12.64 -3.74
CA TYR A 16 7.05 13.91 -3.10
C TYR A 16 8.46 13.83 -2.51
N CYS A 17 9.40 14.55 -3.12
CA CYS A 17 10.76 14.69 -2.60
C CYS A 17 10.82 15.92 -1.70
N CYS A 18 11.02 15.69 -0.40
CA CYS A 18 11.11 16.72 0.64
C CYS A 18 12.56 17.11 0.89
N GLY A 19 12.86 18.41 0.89
CA GLY A 19 14.21 18.93 1.06
C GLY A 19 14.99 19.07 -0.26
N PRO A 20 16.28 19.44 -0.17
CA PRO A 20 17.14 19.63 -1.35
C PRO A 20 17.23 18.35 -2.20
N LYS A 21 17.20 18.49 -3.54
CA LYS A 21 17.25 17.32 -4.45
C LYS A 21 18.53 16.48 -4.30
N SER A 22 19.65 17.10 -3.92
CA SER A 22 20.94 16.42 -3.72
C SER A 22 21.03 15.66 -2.40
N ALA A 23 20.19 16.00 -1.42
CA ALA A 23 20.12 15.37 -0.11
C ALA A 23 18.69 15.53 0.45
N PRO A 24 17.74 14.72 -0.02
CA PRO A 24 16.36 14.80 0.45
C PRO A 24 16.28 14.49 1.95
N ASN A 25 15.46 15.24 2.67
CA ASN A 25 15.13 14.95 4.07
C ASN A 25 14.17 13.77 4.17
N ALA A 26 13.27 13.64 3.19
CA ALA A 26 12.33 12.54 3.12
C ALA A 26 11.84 12.29 1.68
N LEU A 27 11.43 11.06 1.41
CA LEU A 27 10.64 10.69 0.25
C LEU A 27 9.28 10.21 0.73
N VAL A 28 8.21 10.78 0.19
CA VAL A 28 6.85 10.29 0.39
C VAL A 28 6.29 9.88 -0.96
N ALA A 29 5.71 8.68 -1.07
CA ALA A 29 4.95 8.29 -2.25
C ALA A 29 3.50 8.03 -1.85
N ALA A 30 2.56 8.50 -2.68
CA ALA A 30 1.14 8.35 -2.45
C ALA A 30 0.42 7.81 -3.68
N TYR A 31 -0.47 6.84 -3.46
CA TYR A 31 -1.41 6.35 -4.46
C TYR A 31 -2.82 6.53 -3.94
N GLU A 32 -3.63 7.27 -4.67
CA GLU A 32 -5.01 7.57 -4.27
C GLU A 32 -5.98 6.52 -4.81
N TRP A 33 -6.72 5.92 -3.88
CA TRP A 33 -7.94 5.18 -4.13
C TRP A 33 -9.16 6.09 -3.91
N GLU A 34 -10.36 5.57 -4.15
CA GLU A 34 -11.61 6.30 -3.90
C GLU A 34 -11.78 6.67 -2.42
N GLN A 35 -11.55 5.71 -1.51
CA GLN A 35 -11.76 5.84 -0.06
C GLN A 35 -10.48 5.71 0.76
N TYR A 36 -9.32 5.55 0.12
CA TYR A 36 -8.05 5.32 0.80
C TYR A 36 -6.88 5.98 0.08
N VAL A 37 -5.77 6.15 0.78
CA VAL A 37 -4.47 6.51 0.21
C VAL A 37 -3.44 5.51 0.67
N ASP A 38 -2.78 4.85 -0.27
CA ASP A 38 -1.60 4.03 0.02
C ASP A 38 -0.39 4.95 0.09
N LEU A 39 0.39 4.85 1.17
CA LEU A 39 1.52 5.70 1.47
C LEU A 39 2.81 4.90 1.65
N LEU A 40 3.91 5.52 1.23
CA LEU A 40 5.28 5.16 1.53
C LEU A 40 5.95 6.41 2.09
N THR A 41 6.63 6.30 3.22
CA THR A 41 7.46 7.36 3.82
C THR A 41 8.85 6.82 4.13
N ILE A 42 9.87 7.49 3.60
CA ILE A 42 11.29 7.19 3.81
C ILE A 42 11.93 8.46 4.36
N GLN A 43 12.31 8.44 5.63
CA GLN A 43 13.11 9.49 6.29
C GLN A 43 14.54 9.00 6.58
N ASP A 44 14.67 7.68 6.72
CA ASP A 44 15.92 6.94 6.87
C ASP A 44 15.81 5.71 5.96
N PHE A 45 16.88 5.41 5.23
CA PHE A 45 16.91 4.27 4.32
C PHE A 45 16.85 2.94 5.06
N ASP A 46 17.29 2.89 6.32
CA ASP A 46 17.24 1.67 7.11
C ASP A 46 15.83 1.36 7.62
N ARG A 47 14.94 2.36 7.66
CA ARG A 47 13.60 2.22 8.24
C ARG A 47 12.54 2.96 7.44
N VAL A 48 11.81 2.15 6.68
CA VAL A 48 10.73 2.61 5.81
C VAL A 48 9.38 2.33 6.48
N THR A 49 8.46 3.28 6.38
CA THR A 49 7.07 3.11 6.82
C THR A 49 6.15 3.13 5.61
N THR A 50 5.34 2.10 5.44
CA THR A 50 4.26 2.05 4.46
C THR A 50 2.93 1.95 5.18
N ALA A 51 1.87 2.48 4.58
CA ALA A 51 0.57 2.54 5.23
C ALA A 51 -0.58 2.59 4.22
N ARG A 52 -1.78 2.24 4.69
CA ARG A 52 -3.04 2.61 4.06
C ARG A 52 -3.80 3.53 5.00
N VAL A 53 -4.15 4.70 4.50
CA VAL A 53 -4.83 5.77 5.24
C VAL A 53 -6.25 5.90 4.71
N PRO A 54 -7.30 5.96 5.55
CA PRO A 54 -8.64 6.28 5.09
C PRO A 54 -8.70 7.70 4.52
N LYS A 55 -9.26 7.84 3.31
CA LYS A 55 -9.44 9.12 2.64
C LYS A 55 -10.73 9.78 3.14
N ARG A 56 -10.57 10.66 4.13
CA ARG A 56 -11.61 11.64 4.53
C ARG A 56 -11.49 12.89 3.64
N ASP A 57 -12.09 14.01 4.03
CA ASP A 57 -12.12 15.27 3.27
C ASP A 57 -10.76 15.64 2.63
N ALA A 58 -9.76 15.94 3.47
CA ALA A 58 -8.40 16.23 3.06
C ALA A 58 -7.42 15.41 3.91
N VAL A 59 -6.68 14.49 3.27
CA VAL A 59 -5.64 13.71 3.95
C VAL A 59 -4.32 14.46 3.89
N ASP A 60 -3.74 14.77 5.05
CA ASP A 60 -2.34 15.20 5.12
C ASP A 60 -1.43 13.97 5.00
N ILE A 61 -0.96 13.70 3.79
CA ILE A 61 -0.07 12.57 3.50
C ILE A 61 1.29 12.65 4.23
N PHE A 62 1.63 13.79 4.82
CA PHE A 62 2.86 13.99 5.58
C PHE A 62 2.66 13.88 7.09
N ALA A 63 1.42 13.81 7.56
CA ALA A 63 1.08 13.69 8.97
C ALA A 63 -0.31 13.05 9.12
N PRO A 64 -0.53 11.82 8.60
CA PRO A 64 -1.81 11.16 8.78
C PRO A 64 -2.02 10.88 10.27
N GLU A 65 -3.25 11.08 10.76
CA GLU A 65 -3.59 10.83 12.17
C GLU A 65 -4.04 9.37 12.41
N VAL A 66 -4.62 8.76 11.37
CA VAL A 66 -5.24 7.44 11.43
C VAL A 66 -4.80 6.60 10.24
N VAL A 67 -4.66 5.30 10.45
CA VAL A 67 -4.33 4.29 9.43
C VAL A 67 -5.25 3.09 9.60
N VAL A 68 -5.44 2.30 8.54
CA VAL A 68 -6.08 0.97 8.62
C VAL A 68 -5.09 -0.16 8.43
N TRP A 69 -3.89 0.17 7.95
CA TRP A 69 -2.79 -0.77 7.79
C TRP A 69 -1.46 -0.01 7.80
N VAL A 70 -0.43 -0.63 8.39
CA VAL A 70 0.95 -0.12 8.42
C VAL A 70 1.90 -1.30 8.37
N TYR A 71 3.00 -1.10 7.65
CA TYR A 71 4.21 -1.87 7.84
C TYR A 71 5.39 -0.93 8.10
N GLN A 72 6.20 -1.22 9.11
CA GLN A 72 7.40 -0.43 9.45
C GLN A 72 8.59 -1.36 9.66
N GLY A 73 9.63 -1.20 8.85
CA GLY A 73 10.78 -2.11 8.90
C GLY A 73 11.82 -1.85 7.82
N PRO A 74 12.69 -2.84 7.55
CA PRO A 74 13.68 -2.76 6.49
C PRO A 74 13.03 -2.46 5.15
N SER A 75 13.68 -1.63 4.34
CA SER A 75 13.10 -1.08 3.11
C SER A 75 12.53 -2.13 2.15
N GLN A 76 13.24 -3.25 1.96
CA GLN A 76 12.81 -4.30 1.03
C GLN A 76 11.49 -4.92 1.46
N GLN A 77 11.35 -5.24 2.75
CA GLN A 77 10.14 -5.86 3.28
C GLN A 77 8.98 -4.87 3.30
N ALA A 78 9.24 -3.61 3.64
CA ALA A 78 8.21 -2.57 3.67
C ALA A 78 7.66 -2.24 2.28
N LEU A 79 8.53 -2.13 1.28
CA LEU A 79 8.13 -1.89 -0.11
C LEU A 79 7.38 -3.11 -0.67
N GLN A 80 7.87 -4.32 -0.42
CA GLN A 80 7.19 -5.54 -0.84
C GLN A 80 5.79 -5.64 -0.22
N ALA A 81 5.65 -5.40 1.09
CA ALA A 81 4.37 -5.43 1.78
C ALA A 81 3.36 -4.41 1.21
N LEU A 82 3.83 -3.26 0.73
CA LEU A 82 2.98 -2.25 0.08
C LEU A 82 2.56 -2.69 -1.33
N LEU A 83 3.47 -3.30 -2.09
CA LEU A 83 3.19 -3.78 -3.45
C LEU A 83 2.22 -4.97 -3.44
N ASP A 84 2.33 -5.83 -2.42
CA ASP A 84 1.45 -6.98 -2.19
C ASP A 84 0.13 -6.61 -1.50
N LEU A 85 -0.03 -5.35 -1.06
CA LEU A 85 -1.23 -4.91 -0.39
C LEU A 85 -2.44 -5.00 -1.33
N VAL A 86 -3.42 -5.80 -0.93
CA VAL A 86 -4.63 -6.08 -1.70
C VAL A 86 -5.43 -4.81 -2.03
N HIS A 87 -6.26 -4.90 -3.07
CA HIS A 87 -7.20 -3.83 -3.43
C HIS A 87 -8.06 -3.43 -2.20
N PRO A 88 -8.36 -2.13 -1.98
CA PRO A 88 -9.15 -1.72 -0.80
C PRO A 88 -10.57 -2.30 -0.73
N ALA A 89 -11.15 -2.67 -1.87
CA ALA A 89 -12.46 -3.35 -1.93
C ALA A 89 -12.37 -4.89 -1.78
N HIS A 90 -11.17 -5.44 -1.59
CA HIS A 90 -10.99 -6.88 -1.35
C HIS A 90 -11.63 -7.28 0.00
N PRO A 91 -12.27 -8.45 0.14
CA PRO A 91 -12.87 -8.89 1.40
C PRO A 91 -11.89 -8.91 2.58
N ASP A 92 -10.64 -9.28 2.31
CA ASP A 92 -9.54 -9.33 3.30
C ASP A 92 -8.78 -8.01 3.44
N ALA A 93 -9.25 -6.92 2.82
CA ALA A 93 -8.62 -5.62 2.96
C ALA A 93 -8.71 -5.15 4.43
N PRO A 94 -7.61 -4.66 5.02
CA PRO A 94 -7.64 -4.08 6.36
C PRO A 94 -8.56 -2.84 6.39
N THR A 95 -9.48 -2.82 7.35
CA THR A 95 -10.47 -1.73 7.53
C THR A 95 -10.50 -1.16 8.95
N ALA A 96 -9.91 -1.85 9.92
CA ALA A 96 -9.90 -1.41 11.30
C ALA A 96 -8.95 -0.22 11.49
N GLU A 97 -9.49 0.92 11.90
CA GLU A 97 -8.73 2.14 12.13
C GLU A 97 -7.93 2.09 13.44
N TYR A 98 -6.72 2.63 13.41
CA TYR A 98 -5.89 2.87 14.59
C TYR A 98 -4.96 4.07 14.41
N PRO A 99 -4.38 4.63 15.50
CA PRO A 99 -3.50 5.80 15.41
C PRO A 99 -2.30 5.55 14.51
N ALA A 100 -1.98 6.54 13.67
CA ALA A 100 -0.82 6.50 12.81
C ALA A 100 0.49 6.53 13.63
N PRO A 101 1.50 5.74 13.25
CA PRO A 101 2.81 5.80 13.90
C PRO A 101 3.57 7.06 13.49
N ALA A 102 4.45 7.52 14.38
CA ALA A 102 5.31 8.67 14.14
C ALA A 102 6.23 8.54 12.89
N GLY A 103 6.48 7.32 12.40
CA GLY A 103 7.25 7.07 11.19
C GLY A 103 6.64 7.67 9.90
N LEU A 104 5.35 7.99 9.91
CA LEU A 104 4.66 8.68 8.81
C LEU A 104 4.72 10.20 8.91
N LEU A 105 5.15 10.76 10.04
CA LEU A 105 5.24 12.20 10.25
C LEU A 105 6.49 12.76 9.58
N VAL A 106 6.31 13.63 8.59
CA VAL A 106 7.36 14.47 8.00
C VAL A 106 7.10 15.93 8.39
N PRO A 107 7.84 16.49 9.36
CA PRO A 107 7.66 17.86 9.83
C PRO A 107 7.68 18.90 8.71
N ARG A 108 6.80 19.92 8.79
CA ARG A 108 6.68 21.00 7.78
C ARG A 108 8.00 21.67 7.42
N ALA A 109 8.89 21.85 8.40
CA ALA A 109 10.22 22.43 8.20
C ALA A 109 11.14 21.55 7.32
N GLN A 110 10.93 20.23 7.32
CA GLN A 110 11.72 19.26 6.53
C GLN A 110 11.13 19.04 5.13
N GLN A 111 9.86 19.39 4.91
CA GLN A 111 9.18 19.24 3.62
C GLN A 111 9.76 20.14 2.52
N ARG A 112 10.33 21.30 2.88
CA ARG A 112 10.71 22.35 1.92
C ARG A 112 12.23 22.39 1.66
N PRO A 113 12.68 22.64 0.42
CA PRO A 113 11.88 22.73 -0.80
C PRO A 113 11.23 21.38 -1.15
N MET A 114 10.07 21.41 -1.84
CA MET A 114 9.35 20.19 -2.20
C MET A 114 9.25 20.07 -3.72
N THR A 115 9.63 18.91 -4.25
CA THR A 115 9.40 18.58 -5.66
C THR A 115 8.36 17.47 -5.74
N ILE A 116 7.34 17.64 -6.58
CA ILE A 116 6.29 16.65 -6.82
C ILE A 116 6.53 16.03 -8.20
N ARG A 117 6.47 14.70 -8.28
CA ARG A 117 6.54 13.93 -9.52
C ARG A 117 5.28 13.07 -9.64
N PRO A 118 4.31 13.44 -10.49
CA PRO A 118 3.15 12.61 -10.75
C PRO A 118 3.58 11.29 -11.42
N PRO A 119 2.77 10.23 -11.33
CA PRO A 119 3.04 8.99 -12.04
C PRO A 119 3.03 9.22 -13.55
N SER A 120 3.77 8.39 -14.27
CA SER A 120 3.68 8.36 -15.73
C SER A 120 2.22 8.09 -16.17
N PRO A 121 1.74 8.72 -17.26
CA PRO A 121 0.37 8.56 -17.72
C PRO A 121 -0.05 7.09 -17.84
N GLY A 122 -1.23 6.75 -17.33
CA GLY A 122 -1.79 5.40 -17.38
C GLY A 122 -1.25 4.40 -16.35
N ARG A 123 -0.13 4.67 -15.67
CA ARG A 123 0.42 3.73 -14.66
C ARG A 123 -0.51 3.51 -13.47
N ALA A 124 -1.19 4.56 -13.03
CA ALA A 124 -2.16 4.43 -11.95
C ALA A 124 -3.31 3.49 -12.34
N VAL A 125 -3.83 3.62 -13.58
CA VAL A 125 -4.88 2.74 -14.10
C VAL A 125 -4.40 1.28 -14.15
N VAL A 126 -3.16 1.04 -14.59
CA VAL A 126 -2.57 -0.31 -14.64
C VAL A 126 -2.53 -0.97 -13.25
N ARG A 127 -2.17 -0.26 -12.18
CA ARG A 127 -2.20 -0.82 -10.81
C ARG A 127 -3.62 -1.17 -10.40
N ALA A 128 -4.59 -0.28 -10.63
CA ALA A 128 -6.00 -0.53 -10.34
C ALA A 128 -6.50 -1.80 -11.07
N ASP A 129 -6.27 -1.90 -12.38
CA ASP A 129 -6.71 -3.02 -13.21
C ASP A 129 -6.08 -4.36 -12.78
N ARG A 130 -4.78 -4.34 -12.46
CA ARG A 130 -4.07 -5.53 -11.94
C ARG A 130 -4.71 -6.01 -10.65
N LEU A 131 -4.93 -5.12 -9.68
CA LEU A 131 -5.45 -5.47 -8.36
C LEU A 131 -6.94 -5.87 -8.41
N VAL A 132 -7.72 -5.29 -9.32
CA VAL A 132 -9.10 -5.74 -9.61
C VAL A 132 -9.11 -7.15 -10.23
N THR A 133 -8.17 -7.44 -11.13
CA THR A 133 -8.04 -8.77 -11.76
C THR A 133 -7.66 -9.83 -10.73
N ALA A 134 -6.68 -9.55 -9.85
CA ALA A 134 -6.29 -10.43 -8.75
C ALA A 134 -7.47 -10.74 -7.82
N MET A 135 -8.21 -9.71 -7.38
CA MET A 135 -9.40 -9.87 -6.54
C MET A 135 -10.47 -10.77 -7.18
N ARG A 136 -10.66 -10.71 -8.50
CA ARG A 136 -11.59 -11.60 -9.22
C ARG A 136 -11.08 -13.04 -9.28
N GLY A 137 -9.78 -13.23 -9.46
CA GLY A 137 -9.13 -14.54 -9.45
C GLY A 137 -9.30 -15.26 -8.11
N ASP A 138 -9.05 -14.57 -7.00
CA ASP A 138 -9.16 -15.15 -5.65
C ASP A 138 -10.60 -15.56 -5.31
N ARG A 139 -11.59 -14.77 -5.76
CA ARG A 139 -13.00 -15.11 -5.61
C ARG A 139 -13.39 -16.37 -6.39
N ALA A 140 -12.80 -16.58 -7.58
CA ALA A 140 -13.05 -17.79 -8.38
C ALA A 140 -12.41 -19.04 -7.75
N VAL A 141 -11.20 -18.94 -7.19
CA VAL A 141 -10.54 -20.04 -6.47
C VAL A 141 -11.33 -20.43 -5.22
N SER A 142 -11.83 -19.44 -4.47
CA SER A 142 -12.61 -19.66 -3.25
C SER A 142 -13.94 -20.40 -3.53
N VAL A 143 -14.59 -20.13 -4.66
CA VAL A 143 -15.82 -20.85 -5.07
C VAL A 143 -15.51 -22.29 -5.53
N GLY A 144 -14.35 -22.53 -6.15
CA GLY A 144 -13.93 -23.86 -6.59
C GLY A 144 -13.58 -24.84 -5.45
N MET A 145 -13.07 -24.35 -4.32
CA MET A 145 -12.70 -25.18 -3.17
C MET A 145 -13.87 -25.57 -2.26
N ALA A 146 -15.05 -24.93 -2.40
CA ALA A 146 -16.25 -25.30 -1.65
C ALA A 146 -17.00 -26.52 -2.22
N GLY A 147 -16.53 -27.10 -3.33
CA GLY A 147 -17.24 -28.15 -4.08
C GLY A 147 -16.69 -29.58 -3.96
N GLY A 148 -15.76 -29.89 -3.05
CA GLY A 148 -15.10 -31.20 -3.05
C GLY A 148 -14.65 -31.69 -1.69
N MET A 149 -15.59 -32.23 -0.90
CA MET A 149 -15.25 -33.23 0.12
C MET A 149 -15.99 -34.52 -0.26
N PRO A 150 -15.31 -35.57 -0.76
CA PRO A 150 -15.95 -36.86 -0.94
C PRO A 150 -16.20 -37.47 0.44
N ASP A 151 -17.45 -37.86 0.64
CA ASP A 151 -17.95 -38.62 1.79
C ASP A 151 -17.07 -39.87 2.01
N PRO A 152 -16.43 -40.07 3.17
CA PRO A 152 -15.74 -41.33 3.44
C PRO A 152 -16.81 -42.37 3.76
N GLY A 153 -17.26 -43.06 2.71
CA GLY A 153 -18.19 -44.17 2.80
C GLY A 153 -17.68 -45.25 3.76
N TRP A 154 -18.27 -45.30 4.95
CA TRP A 154 -18.23 -46.47 5.82
C TRP A 154 -19.61 -47.11 5.83
N SER A 155 -19.68 -48.32 5.26
CA SER A 155 -20.82 -49.23 5.44
C SER A 155 -20.72 -49.91 6.80
N PRO A 156 -21.82 -50.06 7.56
CA PRO A 156 -21.82 -50.87 8.76
C PRO A 156 -21.86 -52.35 8.37
N VAL A 157 -21.09 -53.17 9.08
CA VAL A 157 -21.22 -54.63 9.06
C VAL A 157 -22.16 -55.04 10.20
N GLU A 158 -23.17 -55.85 9.88
CA GLU A 158 -24.05 -56.53 10.84
C GLU A 158 -23.33 -57.68 11.55
#